data_AF-A0AAJ4A423-F1
#
_entry.id   AF-A0AAJ4A423-F1
#
_cell.length_a   1.000
_cell.length_b   1.000
_cell.length_c   1.000
_cell.angle_alpha   90.00
_cell.angle_beta   90.00
_cell.angle_gamma   90.00
#
_symmetry.space_group_name_H-M   'P 1'
#
loop_
_entity.id
_entity.type
_entity.pdbx_description
1 polymer ?
#
loop_
_entity_poly.entity_id
_entity_poly.type
_entity_poly.pdbx_seq_one_letter_code
_entity_poly.pdbx_strand_id
1 'polypeptide(L)'
;MKILLLILFITINLYGNIKQKMLSQYQDKEYKEACNLGFNHFSEYSRDEEYISLYAFSCLNADYIDRLSVPIAKLKYSQESRSNAAYFSIILMQKKLLYHAMLDNYDISSLNLPSTDHVLSKVFDLYSKLKKDELKDVYIFEDENDNQLKYKLYLLKDDKIDKMVIEEFYNSISVKKHIYW
;
A
#
# COMPACT_ATOMS: atom_id res chain seq x y z
N MET A 1 -34.12 -40.30 23.03
CA MET A 1 -33.59 -39.09 23.70
C MET A 1 -32.06 -38.95 23.71
N LYS A 2 -31.25 -39.97 23.37
CA LYS A 2 -29.78 -39.83 23.30
C LYS A 2 -29.23 -39.26 21.99
N ILE A 3 -29.98 -39.37 20.89
CA ILE A 3 -29.54 -38.88 19.55
C ILE A 3 -29.75 -37.37 19.39
N LEU A 4 -30.71 -36.78 20.12
CA LEU A 4 -31.00 -35.33 20.02
C LEU A 4 -29.91 -34.44 20.64
N LEU A 5 -29.09 -34.98 21.56
CA LEU A 5 -27.99 -34.26 22.20
C LEU A 5 -26.72 -34.20 21.34
N LEU A 6 -26.58 -35.07 20.34
CA LEU A 6 -25.41 -35.10 19.45
C LEU A 6 -25.49 -34.05 18.33
N ILE A 7 -26.71 -33.64 17.95
CA ILE A 7 -26.95 -32.65 16.89
C ILE A 7 -26.70 -31.22 17.42
N LEU A 8 -26.78 -30.99 18.74
CA LEU A 8 -26.60 -29.67 19.35
C LEU A 8 -25.12 -29.23 19.47
N PHE A 9 -24.17 -30.16 19.31
CA PHE A 9 -22.73 -29.85 19.42
C PHE A 9 -22.05 -29.49 18.08
N ILE A 10 -22.76 -29.60 16.95
CA ILE A 10 -22.19 -29.33 15.61
C ILE A 10 -22.42 -27.86 15.17
N THR A 11 -23.28 -27.10 15.85
CA THR A 11 -23.64 -25.73 15.44
C THR A 11 -22.82 -24.63 16.11
N ILE A 12 -21.82 -24.98 16.92
CA ILE A 12 -21.03 -24.01 17.70
C ILE A 12 -19.57 -24.10 17.22
N ASN A 13 -19.02 -22.97 16.76
CA ASN A 13 -17.61 -22.71 16.36
C ASN A 13 -17.28 -22.63 14.85
N LEU A 14 -18.09 -21.96 14.04
CA LEU A 14 -17.65 -21.46 12.72
C LEU A 14 -17.59 -19.92 12.60
N TYR A 15 -17.62 -19.20 13.72
CA TYR A 15 -17.21 -17.79 13.71
C TYR A 15 -15.69 -17.71 13.77
N GLY A 16 -15.04 -17.88 12.61
CA GLY A 16 -13.63 -17.52 12.49
C GLY A 16 -13.46 -16.05 12.87
N ASN A 17 -12.61 -15.77 13.87
CA ASN A 17 -12.29 -14.40 14.28
C ASN A 17 -11.85 -13.61 13.04
N ILE A 18 -12.52 -12.50 12.73
CA ILE A 18 -12.26 -11.69 11.53
C ILE A 18 -10.77 -11.30 11.45
N LYS A 19 -10.14 -10.99 12.59
CA LYS A 19 -8.70 -10.69 12.67
C LYS A 19 -7.84 -11.90 12.28
N GLN A 20 -8.20 -13.11 12.70
CA GLN A 20 -7.49 -14.34 12.34
C GLN A 20 -7.67 -14.67 10.85
N LYS A 21 -8.88 -14.49 10.31
CA LYS A 21 -9.13 -14.66 8.88
C LYS A 21 -8.30 -13.66 8.05
N MET A 22 -8.29 -12.40 8.45
CA MET A 22 -7.47 -11.36 7.82
C MET A 22 -5.98 -11.71 7.86
N LEU A 23 -5.50 -12.26 8.98
CA LEU A 23 -4.11 -12.68 9.13
C LEU A 23 -3.76 -13.84 8.21
N SER A 24 -4.64 -14.86 8.10
CA SER A 24 -4.46 -15.97 7.16
C SER A 24 -4.36 -15.45 5.73
N GLN A 25 -5.32 -14.61 5.31
CA GLN A 25 -5.32 -14.02 3.97
C GLN A 25 -4.04 -13.23 3.69
N TYR A 26 -3.56 -12.46 4.67
CA TYR A 26 -2.28 -11.75 4.55
C TYR A 26 -1.09 -12.70 4.37
N GLN A 27 -1.02 -13.77 5.16
CA GLN A 27 0.05 -14.78 5.08
C GLN A 27 0.00 -15.53 3.74
N ASP A 28 -1.19 -15.78 3.21
CA ASP A 28 -1.44 -16.42 1.92
C ASP A 28 -1.24 -15.45 0.72
N LYS A 29 -0.81 -14.20 0.98
CA LYS A 29 -0.61 -13.11 0.01
C LYS A 29 -1.89 -12.65 -0.70
N GLU A 30 -3.05 -12.99 -0.15
CA GLU A 30 -4.37 -12.48 -0.53
C GLU A 30 -4.60 -11.07 0.04
N TYR A 31 -3.67 -10.15 -0.28
CA TYR A 31 -3.62 -8.83 0.34
C TYR A 31 -4.85 -7.97 0.05
N LYS A 32 -5.45 -8.14 -1.14
CA LYS A 32 -6.66 -7.41 -1.54
C LYS A 32 -7.85 -7.85 -0.69
N GLU A 33 -8.00 -9.14 -0.48
CA GLU A 33 -9.04 -9.76 0.32
C GLU A 33 -8.88 -9.35 1.79
N ALA A 34 -7.66 -9.44 2.32
CA ALA A 34 -7.33 -8.99 3.68
C ALA A 34 -7.60 -7.49 3.87
N CYS A 35 -7.21 -6.63 2.92
CA CYS A 35 -7.49 -5.20 2.97
C CYS A 35 -8.99 -4.90 2.92
N ASN A 36 -9.75 -5.60 2.08
CA ASN A 36 -11.20 -5.44 2.01
C ASN A 36 -11.90 -5.91 3.29
N LEU A 37 -11.44 -7.02 3.88
CA LEU A 37 -11.95 -7.49 5.16
C LEU A 37 -11.67 -6.48 6.28
N GLY A 38 -10.44 -5.93 6.31
CA GLY A 38 -10.02 -4.86 7.20
C GLY A 38 -10.88 -3.60 7.09
N PHE A 39 -11.17 -3.19 5.86
CA PHE A 39 -12.01 -2.03 5.57
C PHE A 39 -13.46 -2.24 6.02
N ASN A 40 -14.05 -3.39 5.67
CA ASN A 40 -15.46 -3.67 5.92
C ASN A 40 -15.79 -3.77 7.41
N HIS A 41 -14.87 -4.27 8.23
CA HIS A 41 -15.06 -4.42 9.67
C HIS A 41 -14.30 -3.37 10.50
N PHE A 42 -13.80 -2.31 9.86
CA PHE A 42 -12.99 -1.30 10.54
C PHE A 42 -13.68 -0.68 11.75
N SER A 43 -15.00 -0.43 11.66
CA SER A 43 -15.75 0.21 12.75
C SER A 43 -15.71 -0.60 14.05
N GLU A 44 -15.87 -1.92 13.94
CA GLU A 44 -15.86 -2.89 15.04
C GLU A 44 -14.49 -2.97 15.72
N TYR A 45 -13.41 -2.88 14.94
CA TYR A 45 -12.03 -3.04 15.39
C TYR A 45 -11.23 -1.73 15.46
N SER A 46 -11.91 -0.57 15.40
CA SER A 46 -11.27 0.76 15.30
C SER A 46 -10.40 1.19 16.49
N ARG A 47 -10.35 0.36 17.55
CA ARG A 47 -9.50 0.52 18.74
C ARG A 47 -8.42 -0.56 18.89
N ASP A 48 -8.41 -1.58 18.04
CA ASP A 48 -7.42 -2.66 18.04
C ASP A 48 -6.26 -2.28 17.09
N GLU A 49 -5.16 -1.79 17.65
CA GLU A 49 -4.02 -1.30 16.86
C GLU A 49 -3.34 -2.39 16.02
N GLU A 50 -3.35 -3.64 16.47
CA GLU A 50 -2.81 -4.77 15.70
C GLU A 50 -3.70 -5.07 14.49
N TYR A 51 -5.03 -5.06 14.67
CA TYR A 51 -5.98 -5.19 13.57
C TYR A 51 -5.78 -4.07 12.55
N ILE A 52 -5.67 -2.82 13.02
CA ILE A 52 -5.50 -1.65 12.15
C ILE A 52 -4.17 -1.72 11.39
N SER A 53 -3.09 -2.17 12.04
CA SER A 53 -1.78 -2.36 11.39
C SER A 53 -1.87 -3.43 10.30
N LEU A 54 -2.44 -4.60 10.60
CA LEU A 54 -2.62 -5.68 9.62
C LEU A 54 -3.50 -5.25 8.44
N TYR A 55 -4.58 -4.53 8.70
CA TYR A 55 -5.42 -3.91 7.67
C TYR A 55 -4.60 -2.95 6.78
N ALA A 56 -3.84 -2.04 7.38
CA ALA A 56 -3.04 -1.06 6.66
C ALA A 56 -1.93 -1.71 5.80
N PHE A 57 -1.19 -2.66 6.35
CA PHE A 57 -0.18 -3.41 5.59
C PHE A 57 -0.82 -4.23 4.46
N SER A 58 -1.99 -4.81 4.67
CA SER A 58 -2.73 -5.49 3.59
C SER A 58 -3.06 -4.53 2.46
N CYS A 59 -3.56 -3.33 2.78
CA CYS A 59 -3.88 -2.33 1.77
C CYS A 59 -2.65 -1.78 1.05
N LEU A 60 -1.54 -1.59 1.78
CA LEU A 60 -0.27 -1.18 1.18
C LEU A 60 0.19 -2.20 0.14
N ASN A 61 0.21 -3.49 0.49
CA ASN A 61 0.65 -4.55 -0.43
C ASN A 61 -0.29 -4.76 -1.63
N ALA A 62 -1.58 -4.41 -1.46
CA ALA A 62 -2.60 -4.45 -2.50
C ALA A 62 -2.68 -3.15 -3.34
N ASP A 63 -1.74 -2.21 -3.17
CA ASP A 63 -1.69 -0.90 -3.82
C ASP A 63 -2.90 0.03 -3.52
N TYR A 64 -3.66 -0.25 -2.46
CA TYR A 64 -4.79 0.56 -1.98
C TYR A 64 -4.33 1.67 -1.03
N ILE A 65 -3.38 2.49 -1.49
CA ILE A 65 -2.66 3.49 -0.69
C ILE A 65 -3.60 4.53 -0.04
N ASP A 66 -4.69 4.92 -0.70
CA ASP A 66 -5.62 5.92 -0.14
C ASP A 66 -6.34 5.44 1.13
N ARG A 67 -6.45 4.11 1.30
CA ARG A 67 -7.04 3.50 2.48
C ARG A 67 -6.16 3.62 3.73
N LEU A 68 -4.91 4.06 3.58
CA LEU A 68 -3.99 4.27 4.71
C LEU A 68 -4.33 5.52 5.53
N SER A 69 -5.08 6.47 4.97
CA SER A 69 -5.45 7.74 5.63
C SER A 69 -6.07 7.53 7.02
N VAL A 70 -7.02 6.60 7.15
CA VAL A 70 -7.69 6.32 8.42
C VAL A 70 -6.78 5.55 9.41
N PRO A 71 -6.09 4.47 9.02
CA PRO A 71 -5.09 3.82 9.87
C PRO A 71 -4.03 4.77 10.42
N ILE A 72 -3.46 5.65 9.59
CA ILE A 72 -2.46 6.64 10.01
C ILE A 72 -2.96 7.47 11.20
N ALA A 73 -4.20 7.96 11.13
CA ALA A 73 -4.78 8.79 12.20
C ALA A 73 -5.09 8.01 13.49
N LYS A 74 -5.16 6.67 13.42
CA LYS A 74 -5.62 5.80 14.50
C LYS A 74 -4.50 5.10 15.24
N LEU A 75 -3.42 4.76 14.55
CA LEU A 75 -2.22 4.10 15.09
C LEU A 75 -1.36 5.12 15.85
N LYS A 76 -1.51 5.22 17.19
CA LYS A 76 -0.83 6.27 17.98
C LYS A 76 -0.49 5.90 19.42
N TYR A 77 -1.06 4.84 19.98
CA TYR A 77 -0.95 4.52 21.39
C TYR A 77 0.35 3.76 21.70
N SER A 78 0.62 2.67 20.99
CA SER A 78 1.88 1.93 21.13
C SER A 78 3.02 2.56 20.31
N GLN A 79 4.26 2.28 20.73
CA GLN A 79 5.46 2.71 20.00
C GLN A 79 5.48 2.13 18.58
N GLU A 80 5.16 0.84 18.44
CA GLU A 80 5.06 0.17 17.15
C GLU A 80 4.00 0.82 16.26
N SER A 81 2.82 1.11 16.80
CA SER A 81 1.76 1.77 16.03
C SER A 81 2.15 3.17 15.55
N ARG A 82 2.83 3.96 16.38
CA ARG A 82 3.37 5.26 15.93
C ARG A 82 4.40 5.10 14.81
N SER A 83 5.26 4.07 14.89
CA SER A 83 6.22 3.76 13.83
C SER A 83 5.51 3.38 12.53
N ASN A 84 4.50 2.50 12.60
CA ASN A 84 3.70 2.10 11.46
C ASN A 84 2.96 3.30 10.85
N ALA A 85 2.36 4.16 11.67
CA ALA A 85 1.70 5.38 11.21
C ALA A 85 2.67 6.32 10.46
N ALA A 86 3.89 6.50 10.97
CA ALA A 86 4.91 7.30 10.31
C ALA A 86 5.32 6.69 8.95
N TYR A 87 5.56 5.38 8.92
CA TYR A 87 5.88 4.64 7.69
C TYR A 87 4.79 4.79 6.62
N PHE A 88 3.52 4.58 6.97
CA PHE A 88 2.40 4.77 6.04
C PHE A 88 2.23 6.22 5.60
N SER A 89 2.49 7.19 6.49
CA SER A 89 2.40 8.61 6.17
C SER A 89 3.42 9.02 5.12
N ILE A 90 4.65 8.52 5.22
CA ILE A 90 5.70 8.77 4.23
C ILE A 90 5.24 8.31 2.85
N ILE A 91 4.77 7.07 2.74
CA ILE A 91 4.34 6.48 1.46
C ILE A 91 3.14 7.22 0.87
N LEU A 92 2.13 7.53 1.68
CA LEU A 92 0.94 8.26 1.22
C LEU A 92 1.31 9.67 0.75
N MET A 93 2.22 10.35 1.45
CA MET A 93 2.70 11.69 1.09
C MET A 93 3.50 11.66 -0.21
N GLN A 94 4.47 10.75 -0.33
CA GLN A 94 5.28 10.57 -1.54
C GLN A 94 4.40 10.24 -2.76
N LYS A 95 3.36 9.40 -2.59
CA LYS A 95 2.37 9.17 -3.65
C LYS A 95 1.75 10.48 -4.13
N LYS A 96 1.23 11.30 -3.21
CA LYS A 96 0.54 12.56 -3.54
C LYS A 96 1.47 13.57 -4.21
N LEU A 97 2.69 13.70 -3.69
CA LEU A 97 3.68 14.62 -4.24
C LEU A 97 4.19 14.18 -5.62
N LEU A 98 4.48 12.89 -5.81
CA LEU A 98 4.89 12.36 -7.11
C LEU A 98 3.77 12.54 -8.15
N TYR A 99 2.53 12.25 -7.78
CA TYR A 99 1.38 12.45 -8.65
C TYR A 99 1.22 13.92 -9.06
N HIS A 100 1.33 14.85 -8.11
CA HIS A 100 1.30 16.30 -8.38
C HIS A 100 2.48 16.76 -9.24
N ALA A 101 3.68 16.23 -9.01
CA ALA A 101 4.86 16.52 -9.82
C ALA A 101 4.66 16.07 -11.28
N MET A 102 4.11 14.87 -11.49
CA MET A 102 3.88 14.33 -12.83
C MET A 102 2.78 15.06 -13.60
N LEU A 103 1.71 15.51 -12.94
CA LEU A 103 0.60 16.20 -13.60
C LEU A 103 0.83 17.69 -13.77
N ASP A 104 1.26 18.36 -12.70
CA ASP A 104 1.28 19.82 -12.61
C ASP A 104 2.70 20.39 -12.69
N ASN A 105 3.70 19.53 -12.94
CA ASN A 105 5.12 19.90 -12.96
C ASN A 105 5.56 20.57 -11.64
N TYR A 106 4.98 20.12 -10.52
CA TYR A 106 5.36 20.57 -9.19
C TYR A 106 6.78 20.13 -8.85
N ASP A 107 7.61 21.09 -8.46
CA ASP A 107 9.02 20.83 -8.17
C ASP A 107 9.19 20.17 -6.80
N ILE A 108 9.58 18.89 -6.81
CA ILE A 108 9.86 18.11 -5.61
C ILE A 108 11.36 17.91 -5.34
N SER A 109 12.25 18.51 -6.15
CA SER A 109 13.70 18.29 -6.06
C SER A 109 14.33 18.85 -4.77
N SER A 110 13.69 19.84 -4.17
CA SER A 110 14.13 20.46 -2.90
C SER A 110 13.62 19.74 -1.65
N LEU A 111 12.74 18.74 -1.81
CA LEU A 111 12.11 18.07 -0.68
C LEU A 111 13.00 16.96 -0.13
N ASN A 112 13.39 17.09 1.14
CA ASN A 112 14.11 16.05 1.88
C ASN A 112 13.11 15.23 2.72
N LEU A 113 12.57 14.17 2.14
CA LEU A 113 11.67 13.24 2.82
C LEU A 113 12.41 11.96 3.23
N PRO A 114 11.96 11.25 4.29
CA PRO A 114 12.50 9.94 4.62
C PRO A 114 12.21 8.92 3.50
N SER A 115 13.18 8.04 3.25
CA SER A 115 13.04 6.93 2.29
C SER A 115 12.56 5.65 2.96
N THR A 116 11.91 4.78 2.19
CA THR A 116 11.47 3.44 2.59
C THR A 116 11.74 2.43 1.47
N ASP A 117 11.65 1.14 1.78
CA ASP A 117 11.80 0.08 0.78
C ASP A 117 10.60 -0.06 -0.17
N HIS A 118 9.51 0.68 0.07
CA HIS A 118 8.33 0.62 -0.78
C HIS A 118 8.61 1.24 -2.15
N VAL A 119 8.08 0.65 -3.22
CA VAL A 119 8.31 1.08 -4.61
C VAL A 119 8.03 2.56 -4.84
N LEU A 120 6.97 3.10 -4.24
CA LEU A 120 6.65 4.54 -4.33
C LEU A 120 7.77 5.42 -3.77
N SER A 121 8.40 5.01 -2.68
CA SER A 121 9.49 5.77 -2.08
C SER A 121 10.73 5.73 -2.95
N LYS A 122 11.09 4.54 -3.45
CA LYS A 122 12.24 4.38 -4.35
C LYS A 122 12.09 5.22 -5.61
N VAL A 123 10.93 5.15 -6.25
CA VAL A 123 10.64 5.94 -7.46
C VAL A 123 10.55 7.44 -7.14
N PHE A 124 9.99 7.83 -5.99
CA PHE A 124 9.99 9.23 -5.56
C PHE A 124 11.41 9.77 -5.41
N ASP A 125 12.31 9.03 -4.76
CA ASP A 125 13.70 9.42 -4.53
C ASP A 125 14.49 9.52 -5.84
N LEU A 126 14.24 8.60 -6.79
CA LEU A 126 14.86 8.63 -8.12
C LEU A 126 14.32 9.80 -8.96
N TYR A 127 13.02 10.07 -8.89
CA TYR A 127 12.39 11.17 -9.61
C TYR A 127 12.81 12.54 -9.07
N SER A 128 12.91 12.72 -7.75
CA SER A 128 13.27 14.00 -7.13
C SER A 128 14.68 14.47 -7.47
N LYS A 129 15.56 13.53 -7.85
CA LYS A 129 16.94 13.82 -8.30
C LYS A 129 17.03 14.28 -9.76
N LEU A 130 15.95 14.17 -10.54
CA LEU A 130 15.93 14.61 -11.93
C LEU A 130 16.07 16.12 -12.05
N LYS A 131 16.73 16.58 -13.11
CA LYS A 131 16.79 18.00 -13.44
C LYS A 131 15.53 18.43 -14.18
N LYS A 132 15.15 19.71 -14.04
CA LYS A 132 13.91 20.26 -14.61
C LYS A 132 13.84 20.18 -16.15
N ASP A 133 14.97 20.08 -16.84
CA ASP A 133 15.09 19.89 -18.28
C ASP A 133 14.96 18.42 -18.73
N GLU A 134 14.84 17.48 -17.80
CA GLU A 134 14.72 16.04 -18.06
C GLU A 134 13.26 15.53 -18.04
N LEU A 135 12.28 16.44 -18.11
CA LEU A 135 10.86 16.09 -18.14
C LEU A 135 10.50 15.28 -19.39
N LYS A 136 9.88 14.13 -19.19
CA LYS A 136 9.56 13.14 -20.23
C LYS A 136 8.18 12.56 -19.97
N ASP A 137 7.53 12.06 -21.02
CA ASP A 137 6.26 11.32 -20.88
C ASP A 137 6.44 9.97 -20.16
N VAL A 138 7.66 9.40 -20.26
CA VAL A 138 8.04 8.12 -19.66
C VAL A 138 9.42 8.25 -19.05
N TYR A 139 9.54 7.81 -17.79
CA TYR A 139 10.81 7.71 -17.08
C TYR A 139 11.17 6.25 -16.88
N ILE A 140 12.46 5.95 -17.04
CA ILE A 140 13.04 4.64 -16.74
C ILE A 140 14.15 4.87 -15.73
N PHE A 141 14.02 4.22 -14.57
CA PHE A 141 14.99 4.29 -13.49
C PHE A 141 15.58 2.91 -13.22
N GLU A 142 16.82 2.89 -12.71
CA GLU A 142 17.48 1.69 -12.21
C GLU A 142 17.47 1.75 -10.68
N ASP A 143 17.22 0.62 -10.01
CA ASP A 143 17.31 0.57 -8.56
C ASP A 143 18.75 0.81 -8.10
N GLU A 144 18.92 1.63 -7.06
CA GLU A 144 20.25 2.02 -6.58
C GLU A 144 21.04 0.83 -5.99
N ASN A 145 20.34 -0.23 -5.56
CA ASN A 145 20.94 -1.39 -4.91
C ASN A 145 20.89 -2.67 -5.78
N ASP A 146 20.10 -2.68 -6.85
CA ASP A 146 19.96 -3.84 -7.75
C ASP A 146 19.82 -3.40 -9.21
N ASN A 147 20.90 -3.54 -9.99
CA ASN A 147 20.93 -3.17 -11.40
C ASN A 147 20.01 -4.02 -12.30
N GLN A 148 19.51 -5.16 -11.82
CA GLN A 148 18.55 -5.99 -12.54
C GLN A 148 17.11 -5.50 -12.38
N LEU A 149 16.86 -4.71 -11.34
CA LEU A 149 15.55 -4.12 -11.04
C LEU A 149 15.46 -2.71 -11.64
N LYS A 150 14.44 -2.51 -12.48
CA LYS A 150 14.16 -1.23 -13.12
C LYS A 150 12.72 -0.81 -12.89
N TYR A 151 12.50 0.49 -12.84
CA TYR A 151 11.19 1.10 -12.67
C TYR A 151 10.82 1.92 -13.90
N LYS A 152 9.62 1.72 -14.43
CA LYS A 152 9.07 2.56 -15.48
C LYS A 152 7.90 3.36 -14.91
N LEU A 153 8.03 4.69 -14.95
CA LEU A 153 7.04 5.62 -14.44
C LEU A 153 6.42 6.40 -15.60
N TYR A 154 5.09 6.44 -15.68
CA TYR A 154 4.37 7.18 -16.71
C TYR A 154 2.93 7.51 -16.29
N LEU A 155 2.30 8.45 -17.00
CA LEU A 155 0.88 8.75 -16.85
C LEU A 155 0.07 7.98 -17.90
N LEU A 156 -0.96 7.27 -17.45
CA LEU A 156 -2.01 6.72 -18.29
C LEU A 156 -3.16 7.72 -18.34
N LYS A 157 -3.39 8.31 -19.52
CA LYS A 157 -4.48 9.26 -19.75
C LYS A 157 -5.83 8.52 -19.76
N ASP A 158 -6.81 9.06 -19.05
CA ASP A 158 -8.17 8.50 -18.91
C ASP A 158 -9.16 9.66 -18.84
N ASP A 159 -10.36 9.49 -19.40
CA ASP A 159 -11.35 10.57 -19.55
C ASP A 159 -11.81 11.18 -18.21
N LYS A 160 -11.64 10.46 -17.10
CA LYS A 160 -12.04 10.94 -15.76
C LYS A 160 -10.87 11.41 -14.91
N ILE A 161 -9.82 10.60 -14.83
CA ILE A 161 -8.68 10.85 -13.96
C ILE A 161 -7.44 10.16 -14.50
N ASP A 162 -6.42 10.97 -14.82
CA ASP A 162 -5.12 10.45 -15.22
C ASP A 162 -4.52 9.58 -14.11
N LYS A 163 -3.95 8.44 -14.48
CA LYS A 163 -3.39 7.48 -13.53
C LYS A 163 -1.88 7.50 -13.60
N MET A 164 -1.22 7.62 -12.45
CA MET A 164 0.21 7.38 -12.34
C MET A 164 0.47 5.89 -12.27
N VAL A 165 1.34 5.41 -13.16
CA VAL A 165 1.67 3.99 -13.27
C VAL A 165 3.15 3.79 -13.00
N ILE A 166 3.46 2.82 -12.14
CA ILE A 166 4.81 2.32 -11.91
C ILE A 166 4.83 0.85 -12.32
N GLU A 167 5.68 0.49 -13.27
CA GLU A 167 5.95 -0.90 -13.65
C GLU A 167 7.35 -1.29 -13.17
N GLU A 168 7.43 -2.41 -12.46
CA GLU A 168 8.68 -3.04 -12.03
C GLU A 168 9.12 -4.07 -13.08
N PHE A 169 10.41 -4.04 -13.43
CA PHE A 169 11.03 -4.99 -14.34
C PHE A 169 12.22 -5.63 -13.67
N TYR A 170 12.28 -6.96 -13.67
CA TYR A 170 13.45 -7.72 -13.24
C TYR A 170 14.04 -8.46 -14.42
N ASN A 171 15.32 -8.23 -14.73
CA ASN A 171 15.97 -8.80 -15.92
C ASN A 171 15.16 -8.57 -17.22
N SER A 172 14.62 -7.35 -17.38
CA SER A 172 13.76 -6.93 -18.51
C SER A 172 12.38 -7.62 -18.59
N ILE A 173 12.02 -8.44 -17.61
CA ILE A 173 10.70 -9.07 -17.50
C ILE A 173 9.84 -8.23 -16.56
N SER A 174 8.66 -7.80 -17.00
CA SER A 174 7.72 -7.08 -16.13
C SER A 174 7.23 -8.02 -15.02
N VAL A 175 7.43 -7.63 -13.77
CA VAL A 175 7.09 -8.45 -12.58
C VAL A 175 5.87 -7.91 -11.84
N LYS A 176 5.70 -6.60 -11.78
CA LYS A 176 4.58 -5.97 -11.08
C LYS A 176 4.20 -4.64 -11.71
N LYS A 177 2.91 -4.31 -11.63
CA LYS A 177 2.35 -3.05 -12.12
C LYS A 177 1.51 -2.43 -11.01
N HIS A 178 1.84 -1.19 -10.67
CA HIS A 178 1.15 -0.38 -9.68
C HIS A 178 0.43 0.77 -10.37
N ILE A 179 -0.81 1.03 -9.98
CA ILE A 179 -1.65 2.05 -10.59
C ILE A 179 -2.23 2.92 -9.48
N TYR A 180 -2.01 4.23 -9.57
CA TYR A 180 -2.34 5.20 -8.55
C TYR A 180 -3.06 6.42 -9.16
N TRP A 181 -3.89 7.08 -8.35
CA TRP A 181 -4.57 8.33 -8.63
C TRP A 181 -4.83 9.12 -7.34
#